data_AF-A0A7C7YU78-F1
#
_entry.id   AF-A0A7C7YU78-F1
#
_cell.length_a   1.000
_cell.length_b   1.000
_cell.length_c   1.000
_cell.angle_alpha   90.00
_cell.angle_beta   90.00
_cell.angle_gamma   90.00
#
_symmetry.space_group_name_H-M   'P 1'
#
loop_
_entity.id
_entity.type
_entity.pdbx_description
1 polymer ?
#
loop_
_entity_poly.entity_id
_entity_poly.type
_entity_poly.pdbx_seq_one_letter_code
_entity_poly.pdbx_strand_id
1 'polypeptide(L)'
;MKRVLEPLAHVPGVRRALLISHDGMPIVSLTPESSAGSNTQGTPWHDSADDSEAFAGLALGWLAEVQRVLDPMSWTVPVRLVLRAARGTLVLVVCERMVLSVELDPGMAAEELRLPTAAVLGRLERTLRSKSQPKVPAAESSEEIPGIFPGVATISIDQETTAPAPSAGPNNSTENNSTESEVA
;
A
#
# COMPACT_ATOMS: atom_id res chain seq x y z
N MET A 1 6.09 11.25 -5.23
CA MET A 1 4.96 10.99 -4.32
C MET A 1 3.75 10.38 -5.02
N LYS A 2 3.47 10.66 -6.31
CA LYS A 2 2.37 10.03 -7.07
C LYS A 2 2.33 8.48 -7.02
N ARG A 3 3.49 7.82 -7.06
CA ARG A 3 3.61 6.34 -6.93
C ARG A 3 3.11 5.74 -5.60
N VAL A 4 2.86 6.59 -4.60
CA VAL A 4 2.33 6.13 -3.31
C VAL A 4 0.89 5.64 -3.45
N LEU A 5 0.08 6.30 -4.29
CA LEU A 5 -1.34 5.95 -4.52
C LEU A 5 -1.53 4.86 -5.59
N GLU A 6 -0.48 4.46 -6.30
CA GLU A 6 -0.52 3.44 -7.36
C GLU A 6 -1.25 2.13 -6.99
N PRO A 7 -1.15 1.58 -5.75
CA PRO A 7 -1.93 0.40 -5.38
C PRO A 7 -3.45 0.60 -5.50
N LEU A 8 -3.95 1.83 -5.33
CA LEU A 8 -5.37 2.15 -5.46
C LEU A 8 -5.81 2.33 -6.91
N ALA A 9 -4.88 2.68 -7.81
CA ALA A 9 -5.18 2.83 -9.24
C ALA A 9 -5.64 1.52 -9.88
N HIS A 10 -5.20 0.39 -9.32
CA HIS A 10 -5.48 -0.95 -9.85
C HIS A 10 -6.72 -1.59 -9.23
N VAL A 11 -7.35 -0.94 -8.25
CA VAL A 11 -8.54 -1.48 -7.59
C VAL A 11 -9.78 -1.07 -8.40
N PRO A 12 -10.58 -2.03 -8.89
CA PRO A 12 -11.81 -1.71 -9.60
C PRO A 12 -12.77 -0.97 -8.68
N GLY A 13 -13.50 0.00 -9.23
CA GLY A 13 -14.50 0.77 -8.49
C GLY A 13 -13.94 1.89 -7.59
N VAL A 14 -12.64 2.16 -7.62
CA VAL A 14 -12.09 3.41 -7.07
C VAL A 14 -12.34 4.53 -8.08
N ARG A 15 -13.09 5.56 -7.70
CA ARG A 15 -13.34 6.74 -8.54
C ARG A 15 -12.25 7.77 -8.42
N ARG A 16 -11.75 7.96 -7.20
CA ARG A 16 -10.77 8.97 -6.85
C ARG A 16 -10.04 8.58 -5.57
N ALA A 17 -8.75 8.85 -5.49
CA ALA A 17 -7.97 8.79 -4.27
C ALA A 17 -7.19 10.09 -4.09
N LEU A 18 -7.20 10.67 -2.90
CA LEU A 18 -6.44 11.85 -2.56
C LEU A 18 -5.64 11.63 -1.29
N LEU A 19 -4.43 12.17 -1.28
CA LEU A 19 -3.67 12.40 -0.07
C LEU A 19 -3.84 13.86 0.34
N ILE A 20 -4.44 14.10 1.50
CA ILE A 20 -4.84 15.42 1.99
C ILE A 20 -3.95 15.79 3.17
N SER A 21 -3.38 16.98 3.15
CA SER A 21 -2.64 17.53 4.29
C SER A 21 -3.62 18.00 5.38
N HIS A 22 -3.16 18.12 6.63
CA HIS A 22 -3.99 18.55 7.76
C HIS A 22 -4.51 19.99 7.66
N ASP A 23 -3.99 20.78 6.73
CA ASP A 23 -4.49 22.11 6.36
C ASP A 23 -5.66 22.06 5.36
N GLY A 24 -6.05 20.87 4.91
CA GLY A 24 -7.12 20.67 3.92
C GLY A 24 -6.65 20.72 2.47
N MET A 25 -5.35 20.87 2.22
CA MET A 25 -4.81 20.94 0.85
C MET A 25 -4.50 19.54 0.29
N PRO A 26 -4.89 19.23 -0.96
CA PRO A 26 -4.51 17.99 -1.61
C PRO A 26 -3.01 17.98 -1.96
N ILE A 27 -2.28 16.99 -1.46
CA ILE A 27 -0.85 16.76 -1.74
C ILE A 27 -0.70 15.99 -3.06
N VAL A 28 -1.53 14.95 -3.23
CA VAL A 28 -1.52 14.07 -4.41
C VAL A 28 -2.94 13.66 -4.69
N SER A 29 -3.39 13.83 -5.92
CA SER A 29 -4.62 13.24 -6.44
C SER A 29 -4.29 12.09 -7.39
N LEU A 30 -5.16 11.09 -7.38
CA LEU A 30 -5.21 10.00 -8.34
C LEU A 30 -6.68 9.82 -8.72
N THR A 31 -6.99 10.20 -9.95
CA THR A 31 -8.22 9.80 -10.62
C THR A 31 -7.80 8.64 -11.54
N PRO A 32 -8.15 7.38 -11.25
CA PRO A 32 -7.91 6.31 -12.21
C PRO A 32 -8.72 6.62 -13.47
N GLU A 33 -8.05 7.19 -14.46
CA GLU A 33 -8.65 7.43 -15.77
C GLU A 33 -9.17 6.11 -16.29
N SER A 34 -10.41 6.15 -16.80
CA SER A 34 -11.15 5.11 -17.47
C SER A 34 -10.31 4.46 -18.58
N SER A 35 -9.38 3.60 -18.19
CA SER A 35 -8.53 2.84 -19.08
C SER A 35 -9.41 1.81 -19.76
N ALA A 36 -9.71 2.07 -21.04
CA ALA A 36 -10.54 1.31 -21.98
C ALA A 36 -12.03 1.73 -22.07
N GLY A 37 -12.31 2.65 -23.00
CA GLY A 37 -13.45 2.52 -23.93
C GLY A 37 -14.84 2.90 -23.44
N SER A 38 -15.00 3.51 -22.27
CA SER A 38 -16.31 3.98 -21.83
C SER A 38 -16.62 5.37 -22.41
N ASN A 39 -17.40 5.41 -23.50
CA ASN A 39 -18.09 6.61 -24.00
C ASN A 39 -19.14 7.16 -23.02
N THR A 40 -19.12 6.74 -21.75
CA THR A 40 -19.94 7.34 -20.71
C THR A 40 -19.24 8.65 -20.35
N GLN A 41 -19.69 9.70 -21.00
CA GLN A 41 -19.42 11.11 -20.73
C GLN A 41 -19.23 11.33 -19.22
N GLY A 42 -17.99 11.22 -18.75
CA GLY A 42 -17.63 11.54 -17.39
C GLY A 42 -18.01 12.99 -17.19
N THR A 43 -18.82 13.27 -16.17
CA THR A 43 -19.20 14.64 -15.88
C THR A 43 -17.92 15.48 -15.77
N PRO A 44 -17.74 16.54 -16.57
CA PRO A 44 -16.49 17.30 -16.67
C PRO A 44 -16.09 18.07 -15.39
N TRP A 45 -16.83 17.84 -14.30
CA TRP A 45 -16.78 18.53 -13.01
C TRP A 45 -15.97 17.77 -11.95
N HIS A 46 -15.18 16.77 -12.34
CA HIS A 46 -14.50 15.88 -11.40
C HIS A 46 -12.99 15.80 -11.59
N ASP A 47 -12.38 16.63 -12.44
CA ASP A 47 -10.94 16.57 -12.68
C ASP A 47 -10.26 17.94 -12.68
N SER A 48 -10.97 19.02 -12.33
CA SER A 48 -10.31 20.29 -12.06
C SER A 48 -9.52 20.21 -10.75
N ALA A 49 -8.35 20.86 -10.71
CA ALA A 49 -7.58 21.02 -9.48
C ALA A 49 -8.44 21.65 -8.38
N ASP A 50 -9.25 22.65 -8.74
CA ASP A 50 -10.17 23.35 -7.84
C ASP A 50 -11.20 22.39 -7.19
N ASP A 51 -11.69 21.41 -7.95
CA ASP A 51 -12.64 20.41 -7.44
C ASP A 51 -11.97 19.47 -6.42
N SER A 52 -10.68 19.19 -6.62
CA SER A 52 -9.90 18.35 -5.70
C SER A 52 -9.60 19.08 -4.38
N GLU A 53 -9.38 20.39 -4.42
CA GLU A 53 -9.18 21.25 -3.25
C GLU A 53 -10.48 21.40 -2.46
N ALA A 54 -11.59 21.73 -3.13
CA ALA A 54 -12.90 21.83 -2.51
C ALA A 54 -13.29 20.49 -1.84
N PHE A 55 -13.07 19.38 -2.54
CA PHE A 55 -13.32 18.05 -1.99
C PHE A 55 -12.44 17.73 -0.77
N ALA A 56 -11.15 18.07 -0.82
CA ALA A 56 -10.23 17.85 0.29
C ALA A 56 -10.65 18.63 1.55
N GLY A 57 -11.04 19.90 1.38
CA GLY A 57 -11.58 20.72 2.46
C GLY A 57 -12.86 20.14 3.06
N LEU A 58 -13.79 19.69 2.23
CA LEU A 58 -15.04 19.06 2.68
C LEU A 58 -14.79 17.74 3.43
N ALA A 59 -13.93 16.88 2.90
CA ALA A 59 -13.58 15.61 3.53
C ALA A 59 -12.95 15.82 4.91
N LEU A 60 -12.05 16.81 5.04
CA LEU A 60 -11.43 17.15 6.32
C LEU A 60 -12.43 17.79 7.29
N GLY A 61 -13.34 18.64 6.78
CA GLY A 61 -14.43 19.22 7.58
C GLY A 61 -15.32 18.13 8.21
N TRP A 62 -15.76 17.14 7.42
CA TRP A 62 -16.53 16.01 7.94
C TRP A 62 -15.74 15.18 8.96
N LEU A 63 -14.46 14.94 8.72
CA LEU A 63 -13.62 14.24 9.68
C LEU A 63 -13.57 15.00 11.02
N ALA A 64 -13.38 16.32 10.99
CA ALA A 64 -13.33 17.16 12.18
C ALA A 64 -14.67 17.18 12.93
N GLU A 65 -15.80 17.22 12.22
CA GLU A 65 -17.12 17.13 12.83
C GLU A 65 -17.35 15.78 13.53
N VAL A 66 -16.97 14.69 12.86
CA VAL A 66 -17.09 13.33 13.42
C VAL A 66 -16.17 13.18 14.63
N GLN A 67 -14.92 13.65 14.54
CA GLN A 67 -13.98 13.64 15.67
C GLN A 67 -14.55 14.44 16.85
N ARG A 68 -15.02 15.67 16.64
CA ARG A 68 -15.62 16.48 17.71
C ARG A 68 -16.77 15.79 18.44
N VAL A 69 -17.56 14.98 17.74
CA VAL A 69 -18.66 14.21 18.32
C VAL A 69 -18.15 12.95 19.02
N LEU A 70 -17.13 12.28 18.49
CA LEU A 70 -16.60 11.02 19.01
C LEU A 70 -15.58 11.19 20.14
N ASP A 71 -14.81 12.28 20.15
CA ASP A 71 -13.73 12.54 21.10
C ASP A 71 -14.15 12.38 22.58
N PRO A 72 -15.35 12.82 23.02
CA PRO A 72 -15.79 12.59 24.40
C PRO A 72 -16.11 11.12 24.72
N MET A 73 -16.37 10.29 23.70
CA MET A 73 -16.78 8.89 23.84
C MET A 73 -15.64 7.89 23.56
N SER A 74 -14.57 8.32 22.91
CA SER A 74 -13.46 7.47 22.49
C SER A 74 -12.19 7.78 23.29
N TRP A 75 -11.46 6.73 23.69
CA TRP A 75 -10.11 6.88 24.25
C TRP A 75 -9.02 7.12 23.19
N THR A 76 -9.36 6.98 21.91
CA THR A 76 -8.43 7.11 20.79
C THR A 76 -9.09 7.77 19.58
N VAL A 77 -8.29 8.49 18.79
CA VAL A 77 -8.75 9.13 17.55
C VAL A 77 -9.14 8.06 16.52
N PRO A 78 -10.25 8.23 15.79
CA PRO A 78 -10.64 7.29 14.73
C PRO A 78 -9.58 7.24 13.63
N VAL A 79 -9.00 6.06 13.42
CA VAL A 79 -7.98 5.81 12.39
C VAL A 79 -8.61 5.67 11.00
N ARG A 80 -9.87 5.21 10.94
CA ARG A 80 -10.57 4.96 9.68
C ARG A 80 -12.06 5.28 9.80
N LEU A 81 -12.54 6.13 8.90
CA LEU A 81 -13.95 6.51 8.76
C LEU A 81 -14.47 6.01 7.41
N VAL A 82 -15.70 5.49 7.40
CA VAL A 82 -16.38 5.05 6.18
C VAL A 82 -17.75 5.70 6.13
N LEU A 83 -17.98 6.52 5.11
CA LEU A 83 -19.24 7.21 4.86
C LEU A 83 -19.90 6.56 3.64
N ARG A 84 -20.97 5.80 3.87
CA ARG A 84 -21.73 5.14 2.80
C ARG A 84 -22.90 6.03 2.39
N ALA A 85 -23.00 6.33 1.11
CA ALA A 85 -24.10 7.07 0.52
C ALA A 85 -24.72 6.29 -0.65
N ALA A 86 -25.90 6.72 -1.11
CA ALA A 86 -26.58 6.06 -2.24
C ALA A 86 -25.75 6.06 -3.53
N ARG A 87 -24.86 7.05 -3.71
CA ARG A 87 -24.07 7.25 -4.93
C ARG A 87 -22.64 6.72 -4.86
N GLY A 88 -22.22 6.20 -3.71
CA GLY A 88 -20.85 5.77 -3.51
C GLY A 88 -20.45 5.72 -2.04
N THR A 89 -19.21 5.34 -1.79
CA THR A 89 -18.65 5.28 -0.44
C THR A 89 -17.38 6.11 -0.35
N LEU A 90 -17.29 6.96 0.67
CA LEU A 90 -16.07 7.70 0.99
C LEU A 90 -15.36 7.03 2.16
N VAL A 91 -14.10 6.67 1.97
CA VAL A 91 -13.22 6.11 2.99
C VAL A 91 -12.15 7.15 3.34
N LEU A 92 -12.09 7.56 4.60
CA LEU A 92 -11.04 8.43 5.12
C LEU A 92 -10.16 7.62 6.07
N VAL A 93 -8.85 7.73 5.91
CA VAL A 93 -7.87 7.08 6.80
C VAL A 93 -6.92 8.13 7.34
N VAL A 94 -6.94 8.29 8.65
CA VAL A 94 -6.15 9.27 9.37
C VAL A 94 -4.75 8.70 9.59
N CYS A 95 -3.74 9.40 9.10
CA CYS A 95 -2.33 9.13 9.35
C CYS A 95 -1.76 10.24 10.23
N GLU A 96 -0.54 10.05 10.76
CA GLU A 96 0.10 11.02 11.66
C GLU A 96 0.14 12.45 11.08
N ARG A 97 0.41 12.60 9.77
CA ARG A 97 0.66 13.91 9.13
C ARG A 97 -0.28 14.25 7.97
N MET A 98 -1.24 13.39 7.68
CA MET A 98 -2.09 13.52 6.49
C MET A 98 -3.30 12.58 6.60
N VAL A 99 -4.27 12.81 5.73
CA VAL A 99 -5.47 11.98 5.60
C VAL A 99 -5.49 11.39 4.19
N LEU A 100 -5.64 10.07 4.08
CA LEU A 100 -5.91 9.41 2.81
C LEU A 100 -7.42 9.36 2.62
N SER A 101 -7.91 9.92 1.51
CA SER A 101 -9.30 9.86 1.10
C SER A 101 -9.44 8.97 -0.13
N VAL A 102 -10.41 8.06 -0.13
CA VAL A 102 -10.72 7.20 -1.27
C VAL A 102 -12.23 7.22 -1.51
N GLU A 103 -12.63 7.62 -2.71
CA GLU A 103 -14.00 7.59 -3.19
C GLU A 103 -14.22 6.32 -4.01
N LEU A 104 -15.26 5.56 -3.65
CA LEU A 104 -15.67 4.33 -4.28
C LEU A 104 -17.00 4.49 -5.02
N ASP A 105 -17.13 3.76 -6.12
CA ASP A 105 -18.38 3.57 -6.87
C ASP A 105 -19.48 2.92 -6.01
N PRO A 106 -20.76 3.13 -6.37
CA PRO A 106 -21.87 2.49 -5.69
C PRO A 106 -21.77 0.95 -5.79
N GLY A 107 -22.06 0.27 -4.68
CA GLY A 107 -22.02 -1.19 -4.60
C GLY A 107 -20.68 -1.78 -4.17
N MET A 108 -19.60 -0.98 -4.14
CA MET A 108 -18.29 -1.44 -3.67
C MET A 108 -18.22 -1.49 -2.15
N ALA A 109 -17.70 -2.60 -1.62
CA ALA A 109 -17.46 -2.77 -0.20
C ALA A 109 -16.18 -2.05 0.22
N ALA A 110 -16.25 -1.24 1.28
CA ALA A 110 -15.08 -0.56 1.83
C ALA A 110 -14.02 -1.55 2.37
N GLU A 111 -14.41 -2.79 2.63
CA GLU A 111 -13.56 -3.87 3.12
C GLU A 111 -12.51 -4.30 2.08
N GLU A 112 -12.83 -4.22 0.79
CA GLU A 112 -11.93 -4.56 -0.31
C GLU A 112 -10.72 -3.62 -0.37
N LEU A 113 -10.89 -2.38 0.11
CA LEU A 113 -9.82 -1.40 0.21
C LEU A 113 -8.84 -1.66 1.36
N ARG A 114 -9.09 -2.60 2.29
CA ARG A 114 -8.22 -2.77 3.47
C ARG A 114 -6.77 -3.08 3.09
N LEU A 115 -6.56 -4.04 2.17
CA LEU A 115 -5.22 -4.43 1.73
C LEU A 115 -4.54 -3.35 0.86
N PRO A 116 -5.20 -2.81 -0.19
CA PRO A 116 -4.62 -1.71 -0.97
C PRO A 116 -4.28 -0.49 -0.11
N THR A 117 -5.14 -0.12 0.83
CA THR A 117 -4.91 1.01 1.72
C THR A 117 -3.70 0.76 2.62
N ALA A 118 -3.59 -0.42 3.24
CA ALA A 118 -2.41 -0.77 4.04
C ALA A 118 -1.11 -0.71 3.22
N ALA A 119 -1.15 -1.14 1.96
CA ALA A 119 0.00 -1.03 1.06
C ALA A 119 0.38 0.44 0.76
N VAL A 120 -0.61 1.31 0.54
CA VAL A 120 -0.39 2.77 0.38
C VAL A 120 0.24 3.36 1.63
N LEU A 121 -0.30 3.07 2.81
CA LEU A 121 0.22 3.56 4.08
C LEU A 121 1.67 3.12 4.32
N GLY A 122 1.99 1.85 4.09
CA GLY A 122 3.36 1.35 4.21
C GLY A 122 4.33 2.03 3.23
N ARG A 123 3.90 2.30 2.00
CA ARG A 123 4.70 3.07 1.02
C ARG A 123 4.90 4.52 1.47
N LEU A 124 3.87 5.12 2.05
CA LEU A 124 3.86 6.49 2.52
C LEU A 124 4.81 6.68 3.70
N GLU A 125 4.73 5.82 4.71
CA GLU A 125 5.64 5.81 5.87
C GLU A 125 7.10 5.63 5.48
N ARG A 126 7.40 4.70 4.55
CA ARG A 126 8.75 4.54 4.01
C ARG A 126 9.24 5.80 3.32
N THR A 127 8.40 6.42 2.50
CA THR A 127 8.74 7.65 1.77
C THR A 127 9.04 8.81 2.73
N LEU A 128 8.27 8.94 3.82
CA LEU A 128 8.51 9.95 4.84
C LEU A 128 9.80 9.69 5.64
N ARG A 129 10.05 8.43 6.00
CA ARG A 129 11.27 8.05 6.74
C ARG A 129 12.54 8.33 5.94
N SER A 130 12.54 8.01 4.64
CA SER A 130 13.69 8.28 3.75
C SER A 130 14.01 9.77 3.61
N LYS A 131 13.02 10.66 3.76
CA LYS A 131 13.25 12.11 3.74
C LYS A 131 13.79 12.66 5.07
N SER A 132 13.57 11.94 6.16
CA SER A 132 13.96 12.34 7.52
C SER A 132 15.38 11.92 7.89
N GLN A 133 16.01 10.98 7.16
CA GLN A 133 17.39 10.61 7.46
C GLN A 133 18.34 11.70 6.95
N PRO A 134 19.23 12.26 7.80
CA PRO A 134 20.30 13.10 7.32
C PRO A 134 21.14 12.27 6.36
N LYS A 135 21.30 12.78 5.13
CA LYS A 135 22.24 12.22 4.16
C LYS A 135 23.62 12.31 4.78
N VAL A 136 24.06 11.24 5.44
CA VAL A 136 25.47 11.10 5.82
C VAL A 136 26.22 11.24 4.50
N PRO A 137 27.07 12.28 4.32
CA PRO A 137 27.86 12.38 3.11
C PRO A 137 28.62 11.07 3.00
N ALA A 138 28.47 10.39 1.86
CA ALA A 138 29.30 9.25 1.54
C ALA A 138 30.75 9.76 1.66
N ALA A 139 31.44 9.34 2.72
CA ALA A 139 32.86 9.51 2.81
C ALA A 139 33.41 8.80 1.58
N GLU A 140 33.96 9.58 0.65
CA GLU A 140 34.82 9.08 -0.40
C GLU A 140 35.95 8.32 0.31
N SER A 141 35.83 7.00 0.38
CA SER A 141 36.88 6.14 0.89
C SER A 141 37.91 5.95 -0.23
N SER A 142 38.71 6.98 -0.46
CA SER A 142 40.08 6.83 -0.94
C SER A 142 40.99 6.99 0.28
N GLU A 143 41.42 5.88 0.87
CA GLU A 143 42.81 5.65 1.27
C GLU A 143 42.95 4.26 1.89
N GLU A 144 43.74 3.44 1.22
CA GLU A 144 44.46 2.29 1.78
C GLU A 144 45.07 2.68 3.13
N ILE A 145 44.62 2.05 4.21
CA ILE A 145 45.33 2.09 5.49
C ILE A 145 46.30 0.89 5.50
N PRO A 146 47.62 1.11 5.53
CA PRO A 146 48.60 0.04 5.68
C PRO A 146 48.45 -0.62 7.06
N GLY A 147 48.40 -1.94 7.08
CA GLY A 147 47.87 -2.74 8.19
C GLY A 147 48.65 -2.74 9.51
N ILE A 148 47.96 -3.25 10.54
CA ILE A 148 48.55 -3.84 11.76
C ILE A 148 47.65 -5.03 12.18
N PHE A 149 47.56 -6.08 11.37
CA PHE A 149 47.09 -7.38 11.85
C PHE A 149 47.93 -8.49 11.23
N PRO A 150 48.68 -9.27 12.03
CA PRO A 150 49.51 -10.34 11.51
C PRO A 150 48.64 -11.56 11.18
N GLY A 151 48.53 -11.82 9.88
CA GLY A 151 48.55 -13.15 9.26
C GLY A 151 47.60 -14.23 9.75
N VAL A 152 46.56 -14.51 8.96
CA VAL A 152 46.36 -15.86 8.41
C VAL A 152 45.96 -15.71 6.95
N ALA A 153 46.83 -16.22 6.07
CA ALA A 153 46.67 -16.21 4.64
C ALA A 153 45.53 -17.14 4.19
N THR A 154 44.85 -16.68 3.14
CA THR A 154 44.00 -17.39 2.19
C THR A 154 44.37 -18.86 2.01
N ILE A 155 43.43 -19.77 2.24
CA ILE A 155 43.48 -21.12 1.68
C ILE A 155 42.43 -21.18 0.57
N SER A 156 42.89 -21.04 -0.67
CA SER A 156 42.17 -21.53 -1.84
C SER A 156 42.16 -23.05 -1.78
N ILE A 157 40.98 -23.66 -1.74
CA ILE A 157 40.81 -25.10 -1.91
C ILE A 157 40.02 -25.31 -3.21
N ASP A 158 40.76 -25.38 -4.31
CA ASP A 158 40.36 -26.15 -5.48
C ASP A 158 41.06 -27.51 -5.37
N GLN A 159 40.31 -28.59 -5.12
CA GLN A 159 40.69 -29.89 -5.67
C GLN A 159 39.51 -30.87 -5.76
N GLU A 160 39.21 -31.19 -7.00
CA GLU A 160 38.41 -32.29 -7.55
C GLU A 160 39.02 -33.66 -7.19
N THR A 161 38.21 -34.66 -6.79
CA THR A 161 38.49 -36.11 -6.96
C THR A 161 37.25 -36.97 -6.59
N THR A 162 36.68 -37.59 -7.63
CA THR A 162 36.21 -38.99 -7.73
C THR A 162 34.92 -39.47 -7.02
N ALA A 163 33.94 -39.83 -7.86
CA ALA A 163 32.74 -40.63 -7.55
C ALA A 163 33.07 -42.13 -7.34
N PRO A 164 32.16 -42.96 -6.78
CA PRO A 164 31.10 -43.53 -7.63
C PRO A 164 29.71 -43.65 -6.96
N ALA A 165 28.67 -43.71 -7.81
CA ALA A 165 27.31 -44.07 -7.46
C ALA A 165 27.17 -45.58 -7.13
N PRO A 166 26.12 -45.95 -6.38
CA PRO A 166 25.07 -46.81 -6.95
C PRO A 166 23.67 -46.22 -6.65
N SER A 167 22.78 -46.04 -7.63
CA SER A 167 21.99 -47.07 -8.34
C SER A 167 20.89 -47.71 -7.50
N ALA A 168 19.65 -47.51 -7.97
CA ALA A 168 18.42 -48.27 -7.76
C ALA A 168 17.85 -48.28 -6.31
N GLY A 169 16.59 -47.97 -6.07
CA GLY A 169 15.40 -48.09 -6.91
C GLY A 169 14.16 -48.07 -5.98
N PRO A 170 13.05 -48.70 -6.35
CA PRO A 170 11.80 -47.97 -6.53
C PRO A 170 10.66 -48.44 -5.61
N ASN A 171 9.49 -47.80 -5.77
CA ASN A 171 8.16 -48.28 -5.36
C ASN A 171 7.89 -48.18 -3.84
N ASN A 172 6.67 -48.01 -3.34
CA ASN A 172 5.39 -48.38 -3.92
C ASN A 172 4.23 -47.73 -3.13
N SER A 173 3.08 -47.54 -3.80
CA SER A 173 1.70 -47.87 -3.37
C SER A 173 1.21 -47.43 -1.97
N THR A 174 0.13 -46.68 -1.80
CA THR A 174 -1.31 -46.95 -2.10
C THR A 174 -2.01 -46.95 -0.75
N GLU A 175 -3.07 -46.16 -0.60
CA GLU A 175 -4.33 -46.48 0.12
C GLU A 175 -5.17 -45.18 0.17
N ASN A 176 -6.17 -45.07 -0.69
CA ASN A 176 -7.57 -45.42 -0.40
C ASN A 176 -8.28 -44.31 0.40
N ASN A 177 -9.15 -43.56 -0.28
CA ASN A 177 -10.38 -43.13 0.37
C ASN A 177 -11.52 -43.11 -0.66
N SER A 178 -12.13 -44.28 -0.82
CA SER A 178 -13.50 -44.45 -1.32
C SER A 178 -14.35 -44.78 -0.10
N THR A 179 -15.41 -44.01 0.13
CA THR A 179 -16.77 -44.47 0.52
C THR A 179 -17.63 -43.23 0.77
N GLU A 180 -18.71 -43.07 -0.01
CA GLU A 180 -20.11 -43.15 0.45
C GLU A 180 -20.64 -41.76 0.85
N SER A 181 -21.89 -41.34 0.64
CA SER A 181 -23.16 -41.91 0.16
C SER A 181 -24.08 -40.66 0.10
N GLU A 182 -24.72 -40.35 -1.04
CA GLU A 182 -26.10 -40.76 -1.39
C GLU A 182 -27.21 -39.98 -0.63
N VAL A 183 -28.25 -39.61 -1.41
CA VAL A 183 -29.64 -39.22 -1.03
C VAL A 183 -29.79 -37.89 -0.25
N ALA A 184 -30.61 -36.90 -0.63
CA ALA A 184 -31.87 -36.86 -1.37
C ALA A 184 -32.02 -35.54 -2.15
#